data_AF-A0AAV1D2D7-F1
#
_entry.id   AF-A0AAV1D2D7-F1
#
_cell.length_a   1.000
_cell.length_b   1.000
_cell.length_c   1.000
_cell.angle_alpha   90.00
_cell.angle_beta   90.00
_cell.angle_gamma   90.00
#
_symmetry.space_group_name_H-M   'P 1'
#
loop_
_entity.id
_entity.type
_entity.pdbx_description
1 polymer ?
#
loop_
_entity_poly.entity_id
_entity_poly.type
_entity_poly.pdbx_seq_one_letter_code
_entity_poly.pdbx_strand_id
1 'polypeptide(L)'
;MPSLSLHSLQPFLPTPRAKLAIPLRNAVASASPTNPTIKTQKKKKKQDDDYHATLKALNSKGRFPRKSLGQHYMLNETINEELVAAAGVEEGDVVLEIGPGTGSLTNVLVNAGATVLAIEKDPYMAAIVEERFAGTNLVKVLQEDFTRCHIHAHMSSILQDRSNEETKFRHAKVVANIPFNISTDVVKQLLPMGDIFSEVVLLLQDETAQRLADPALRSSEYRPINIFVRFYSDPMYKLKVPRENFFPQPKVDAAVVAFRLKQAVDYPQVSSTKSFFSMVNCAFNEKRKMLRKSLQHFCPSTEIEAALSEVGFPATSRPEELALEDFVRLHNLIFEV
;
A
#
# COMPACT_ATOMS: atom_id res chain seq x y z
N MET A 1 20.62 -4.20 -62.23
CA MET A 1 19.70 -3.63 -63.23
C MET A 1 18.29 -4.04 -62.81
N PRO A 2 17.32 -3.13 -62.58
CA PRO A 2 17.33 -1.65 -62.56
C PRO A 2 17.27 -1.11 -61.10
N SER A 3 17.99 -0.08 -60.63
CA SER A 3 18.09 1.35 -60.96
C SER A 3 16.81 2.16 -60.72
N LEU A 4 16.67 2.75 -59.52
CA LEU A 4 15.90 3.98 -59.29
C LEU A 4 16.64 4.84 -58.25
N SER A 5 16.58 6.14 -58.50
CA SER A 5 17.58 7.16 -58.24
C SER A 5 17.40 7.94 -56.94
N LEU A 6 18.54 8.35 -56.38
CA LEU A 6 18.70 9.36 -55.33
C LEU A 6 18.25 10.75 -55.80
N HIS A 7 17.46 11.44 -55.00
CA HIS A 7 17.43 12.91 -54.97
C HIS A 7 17.62 13.40 -53.53
N SER A 8 18.75 14.07 -53.33
CA SER A 8 19.07 14.95 -52.21
C SER A 8 18.77 16.40 -52.59
N LEU A 9 18.59 17.26 -51.57
CA LEU A 9 18.65 18.74 -51.48
C LEU A 9 17.50 19.19 -50.54
N GLN A 10 17.61 20.05 -49.53
CA GLN A 10 18.68 20.72 -48.75
C GLN A 10 17.94 21.44 -47.56
N PRO A 11 18.63 22.02 -46.55
CA PRO A 11 18.11 22.28 -45.21
C PRO A 11 17.33 23.60 -45.04
N PHE A 12 16.38 23.59 -44.09
CA PHE A 12 15.66 24.77 -43.59
C PHE A 12 16.51 25.59 -42.61
N LEU A 13 16.70 26.88 -42.89
CA LEU A 13 17.14 27.91 -41.94
C LEU A 13 16.21 29.16 -42.05
N PRO A 14 16.13 30.00 -41.00
CA PRO A 14 14.93 30.74 -40.63
C PRO A 14 14.88 32.18 -41.14
N THR A 15 13.68 32.75 -41.20
CA THR A 15 13.44 34.18 -41.49
C THR A 15 12.56 34.86 -40.42
N PRO A 16 12.64 36.20 -40.27
CA PRO A 16 12.75 36.87 -38.97
C PRO A 16 11.46 37.55 -38.42
N ARG A 17 11.55 37.91 -37.13
CA ARG A 17 10.63 38.73 -36.31
C ARG A 17 10.11 40.00 -37.02
N ALA A 18 8.83 40.31 -36.81
CA ALA A 18 8.29 41.66 -36.89
C ALA A 18 7.53 42.02 -35.59
N LYS A 19 7.90 43.16 -35.01
CA LYS A 19 7.29 43.85 -33.87
C LYS A 19 6.15 44.75 -34.36
N LEU A 20 5.07 44.87 -33.58
CA LEU A 20 4.18 46.04 -33.53
C LEU A 20 3.64 46.14 -32.10
N ALA A 21 4.15 47.05 -31.25
CA ALA A 21 3.91 48.49 -31.17
C ALA A 21 2.54 48.83 -30.52
N ILE A 22 2.65 49.34 -29.30
CA ILE A 22 1.62 49.83 -28.38
C ILE A 22 1.10 51.20 -28.86
N PRO A 23 -0.17 51.54 -28.63
CA PRO A 23 -0.57 52.93 -28.43
C PRO A 23 -1.01 53.19 -26.99
N LEU A 24 -0.33 54.16 -26.35
CA LEU A 24 -0.73 54.83 -25.12
C LEU A 24 -1.63 56.02 -25.47
N ARG A 25 -2.76 56.21 -24.76
CA ARG A 25 -3.21 57.53 -24.27
C ARG A 25 -4.38 57.46 -23.27
N ASN A 26 -4.08 57.95 -22.06
CA ASN A 26 -4.81 58.87 -21.17
C ASN A 26 -6.29 58.64 -20.77
N ALA A 27 -6.45 58.21 -19.51
CA ALA A 27 -7.20 58.82 -18.39
C ALA A 27 -8.53 59.60 -18.61
N VAL A 28 -9.59 59.19 -17.90
CA VAL A 28 -10.25 59.87 -16.74
C VAL A 28 -11.72 59.40 -16.57
N ALA A 29 -12.16 59.29 -15.29
CA ALA A 29 -13.53 59.28 -14.74
C ALA A 29 -14.33 57.96 -14.59
N SER A 30 -14.33 57.48 -13.34
CA SER A 30 -15.48 57.06 -12.52
C SER A 30 -16.75 56.50 -13.19
N ALA A 31 -17.01 55.21 -12.98
CA ALA A 31 -18.34 54.67 -12.69
C ALA A 31 -18.22 53.23 -12.16
N SER A 32 -18.73 52.98 -10.95
CA SER A 32 -18.92 51.64 -10.40
C SER A 32 -19.98 50.86 -11.20
N PRO A 33 -19.82 49.53 -11.36
CA PRO A 33 -20.94 48.67 -10.96
C PRO A 33 -20.49 47.35 -10.31
N THR A 34 -21.03 47.12 -9.10
CA THR A 34 -21.58 45.86 -8.58
C THR A 34 -20.98 44.52 -9.05
N ASN A 35 -20.22 43.88 -8.16
CA ASN A 35 -19.83 42.47 -8.21
C ASN A 35 -21.07 41.55 -8.30
N PRO A 36 -21.10 40.54 -9.20
CA PRO A 36 -22.04 39.44 -9.09
C PRO A 36 -21.56 38.48 -7.99
N THR A 37 -22.45 38.26 -7.04
CA THR A 37 -22.32 37.36 -5.88
C THR A 37 -21.94 35.95 -6.32
N ILE A 38 -20.71 35.52 -6.00
CA ILE A 38 -20.32 34.11 -6.02
C ILE A 38 -21.15 33.42 -4.94
N LYS A 39 -22.09 32.56 -5.35
CA LYS A 39 -22.79 31.63 -4.45
C LYS A 39 -21.74 30.69 -3.87
N THR A 40 -21.33 30.97 -2.64
CA THR A 40 -20.56 30.07 -1.78
C THR A 40 -21.32 28.75 -1.68
N GLN A 41 -20.78 27.70 -2.31
CA GLN A 41 -21.14 26.32 -2.00
C GLN A 41 -20.96 26.12 -0.50
N LYS A 42 -22.04 25.72 0.18
CA LYS A 42 -22.01 25.41 1.61
C LYS A 42 -21.01 24.27 1.83
N LYS A 43 -19.85 24.56 2.44
CA LYS A 43 -18.97 23.55 3.02
C LYS A 43 -19.82 22.68 3.95
N LYS A 44 -19.92 21.37 3.67
CA LYS A 44 -20.44 20.38 4.63
C LYS A 44 -19.70 20.60 5.95
N LYS A 45 -20.45 20.71 7.05
CA LYS A 45 -19.91 20.94 8.40
C LYS A 45 -19.06 19.71 8.75
N LYS A 46 -17.73 19.85 8.84
CA LYS A 46 -16.82 18.79 9.31
C LYS A 46 -17.30 18.41 10.71
N GLN A 47 -17.66 17.14 10.91
CA GLN A 47 -18.04 16.64 12.23
C GLN A 47 -16.74 16.33 12.95
N ASP A 48 -16.35 17.19 13.90
CA ASP A 48 -15.13 17.00 14.69
C ASP A 48 -15.19 15.62 15.37
N ASP A 49 -14.17 14.80 15.16
CA ASP A 49 -14.06 13.46 15.74
C ASP A 49 -13.71 13.56 17.24
N ASP A 50 -14.67 13.27 18.11
CA ASP A 50 -14.46 13.25 19.56
C ASP A 50 -13.91 11.89 20.06
N TYR A 51 -12.85 11.36 19.42
CA TYR A 51 -12.22 10.10 19.85
C TYR A 51 -11.64 10.21 21.26
N HIS A 52 -11.26 11.41 21.71
CA HIS A 52 -10.84 11.66 23.08
C HIS A 52 -11.97 11.37 24.07
N ALA A 53 -13.22 11.74 23.76
CA ALA A 53 -14.35 11.29 24.56
C ALA A 53 -14.57 9.78 24.45
N THR A 54 -14.37 9.14 23.29
CA THR A 54 -14.46 7.68 23.16
C THR A 54 -13.46 6.99 24.09
N LEU A 55 -12.19 7.39 24.09
CA LEU A 55 -11.16 6.85 24.99
C LEU A 55 -11.49 7.11 26.46
N LYS A 56 -12.02 8.29 26.78
CA LYS A 56 -12.45 8.62 28.15
C LYS A 56 -13.63 7.74 28.59
N ALA A 57 -14.58 7.50 27.70
CA ALA A 57 -15.74 6.65 27.94
C ALA A 57 -15.33 5.19 28.17
N LEU A 58 -14.39 4.67 27.36
CA LEU A 58 -13.80 3.34 27.55
C LEU A 58 -13.22 3.19 28.96
N ASN A 59 -12.36 4.14 29.35
CA ASN A 59 -11.73 4.14 30.67
C ASN A 59 -12.77 4.24 31.80
N SER A 60 -13.81 5.08 31.66
CA SER A 60 -14.86 5.21 32.68
C SER A 60 -15.71 3.95 32.87
N LYS A 61 -15.81 3.11 31.85
CA LYS A 61 -16.49 1.80 31.91
C LYS A 61 -15.55 0.67 32.36
N GLY A 62 -14.34 1.00 32.82
CA GLY A 62 -13.32 0.03 33.24
C GLY A 62 -12.74 -0.79 32.08
N ARG A 63 -12.91 -0.33 30.83
CA ARG A 63 -12.35 -0.99 29.65
C ARG A 63 -11.00 -0.37 29.31
N PHE A 64 -9.95 -1.14 29.46
CA PHE A 64 -8.58 -0.73 29.14
C PHE A 64 -8.11 -1.37 27.83
N PRO A 65 -7.20 -0.70 27.09
CA PRO A 65 -6.54 -1.26 25.93
C PRO A 65 -5.86 -2.61 26.25
N ARG A 66 -6.18 -3.64 25.47
CA ARG A 66 -5.68 -5.01 25.67
C ARG A 66 -4.31 -5.17 25.03
N LYS A 67 -3.27 -5.22 25.86
CA LYS A 67 -1.89 -5.51 25.43
C LYS A 67 -1.78 -6.81 24.62
N SER A 68 -2.56 -7.84 24.99
CA SER A 68 -2.58 -9.13 24.28
C SER A 68 -3.09 -9.04 22.84
N LEU A 69 -3.84 -7.98 22.51
CA LEU A 69 -4.35 -7.70 21.16
C LEU A 69 -3.54 -6.62 20.44
N GLY A 70 -2.47 -6.08 21.06
CA GLY A 70 -1.66 -5.01 20.48
C GLY A 70 -2.40 -3.69 20.27
N GLN A 71 -3.45 -3.41 21.05
CA GLN A 71 -4.27 -2.21 20.90
C GLN A 71 -3.47 -0.94 21.22
N HIS A 72 -3.25 -0.12 20.19
CA HIS A 72 -2.67 1.22 20.25
C HIS A 72 -3.53 2.15 19.39
N TYR A 73 -4.29 3.04 20.04
CA TYR A 73 -5.26 3.90 19.37
C TYR A 73 -4.59 5.20 18.92
N MET A 74 -4.84 5.59 17.66
CA MET A 74 -4.35 6.86 17.10
C MET A 74 -5.01 8.06 17.80
N LEU A 75 -4.19 9.01 18.24
CA LEU A 75 -4.56 10.26 18.90
C LEU A 75 -4.38 11.49 18.00
N ASN A 76 -4.20 11.29 16.69
CA ASN A 76 -3.95 12.40 15.78
C ASN A 76 -4.72 12.17 14.49
N GLU A 77 -5.84 12.89 14.33
CA GLU A 77 -6.69 12.82 13.15
C GLU A 77 -5.92 13.16 11.87
N THR A 78 -4.98 14.10 11.92
CA THR A 78 -4.13 14.46 10.77
C THR A 78 -3.38 13.24 10.23
N ILE A 79 -2.93 12.33 11.10
CA ILE A 79 -2.22 11.13 10.65
C ILE A 79 -3.19 10.17 9.97
N ASN A 80 -4.43 10.05 10.44
CA ASN A 80 -5.46 9.30 9.74
C ASN A 80 -5.77 9.92 8.36
N GLU A 81 -5.83 11.25 8.26
CA GLU A 81 -5.96 11.95 6.97
C GLU A 81 -4.79 11.64 6.03
N GLU A 82 -3.55 11.59 6.54
CA GLU A 82 -2.37 11.19 5.76
C GLU A 82 -2.42 9.72 5.30
N LEU A 83 -2.92 8.79 6.12
CA LEU A 83 -3.16 7.39 5.70
C LEU A 83 -4.14 7.32 4.53
N VAL A 84 -5.26 8.02 4.64
CA VAL A 84 -6.31 8.07 3.61
C VAL A 84 -5.80 8.74 2.33
N ALA A 85 -5.03 9.82 2.46
CA ALA A 85 -4.39 10.52 1.34
C ALA A 85 -3.31 9.66 0.66
N ALA A 86 -2.50 8.92 1.43
CA ALA A 86 -1.47 8.03 0.90
C ALA A 86 -2.07 6.89 0.06
N ALA A 87 -3.27 6.43 0.40
CA ALA A 87 -4.04 5.45 -0.37
C ALA A 87 -4.81 6.08 -1.54
N GLY A 88 -4.82 7.41 -1.64
CA GLY A 88 -5.58 8.15 -2.65
C GLY A 88 -7.06 7.82 -2.62
N VAL A 89 -7.67 7.68 -1.43
CA VAL A 89 -9.09 7.33 -1.29
C VAL A 89 -9.96 8.47 -1.84
N GLU A 90 -10.94 8.11 -2.67
CA GLU A 90 -11.90 9.00 -3.30
C GLU A 90 -13.34 8.58 -2.95
N GLU A 91 -14.29 9.49 -3.19
CA GLU A 91 -15.72 9.22 -2.98
C GLU A 91 -16.17 8.02 -3.84
N GLY A 92 -16.84 7.05 -3.22
CA GLY A 92 -17.30 5.83 -3.87
C GLY A 92 -16.34 4.64 -3.77
N ASP A 93 -15.11 4.83 -3.33
CA ASP A 93 -14.16 3.73 -3.12
C ASP A 93 -14.68 2.71 -2.09
N VAL A 94 -14.30 1.44 -2.28
CA VAL A 94 -14.44 0.39 -1.27
C VAL A 94 -13.10 0.22 -0.56
N VAL A 95 -13.11 0.34 0.78
CA VAL A 95 -11.92 0.26 1.61
C VAL A 95 -12.06 -0.83 2.66
N LEU A 96 -11.05 -1.69 2.76
CA LEU A 96 -10.86 -2.58 3.89
C LEU A 96 -10.07 -1.87 4.98
N GLU A 97 -10.62 -1.85 6.19
CA GLU A 97 -9.93 -1.42 7.42
C GLU A 97 -9.74 -2.61 8.35
N ILE A 98 -8.52 -2.81 8.86
CA ILE A 98 -8.18 -3.91 9.77
C ILE A 98 -7.90 -3.32 11.15
N GLY A 99 -8.69 -3.73 12.15
CA GLY A 99 -8.58 -3.21 13.51
C GLY A 99 -9.03 -1.76 13.64
N PRO A 100 -10.30 -1.42 13.34
CA PRO A 100 -10.81 -0.05 13.43
C PRO A 100 -10.70 0.55 14.84
N GLY A 101 -10.63 -0.29 15.90
CA GLY A 101 -10.50 0.17 17.27
C GLY A 101 -11.65 1.11 17.64
N THR A 102 -11.33 2.37 17.98
CA THR A 102 -12.33 3.39 18.34
C THR A 102 -13.10 3.96 17.13
N GLY A 103 -12.74 3.56 15.91
CA GLY A 103 -13.34 4.05 14.67
C GLY A 103 -12.83 5.41 14.22
N SER A 104 -11.68 5.88 14.71
CA SER A 104 -11.14 7.19 14.32
C SER A 104 -10.65 7.22 12.87
N LEU A 105 -9.99 6.16 12.40
CA LEU A 105 -9.63 6.03 10.98
C LEU A 105 -10.88 5.76 10.12
N THR A 106 -11.79 4.90 10.58
CA THR A 106 -13.11 4.69 9.97
C THR A 106 -13.85 6.00 9.70
N ASN A 107 -13.83 6.94 10.65
CA ASN A 107 -14.48 8.25 10.52
C ASN A 107 -13.89 9.06 9.35
N VAL A 108 -12.57 9.09 9.23
CA VAL A 108 -11.89 9.80 8.13
C VAL A 108 -12.20 9.14 6.77
N LEU A 109 -12.21 7.81 6.71
CA LEU A 109 -12.58 7.06 5.51
C LEU A 109 -14.02 7.35 5.05
N VAL A 110 -14.98 7.32 5.98
CA VAL A 110 -16.39 7.64 5.70
C VAL A 110 -16.55 9.09 5.27
N ASN A 111 -15.82 10.02 5.89
CA ASN A 111 -15.84 11.44 5.51
C ASN A 111 -15.26 11.68 4.10
N ALA A 112 -14.34 10.83 3.64
CA ALA A 112 -13.87 10.81 2.26
C ALA A 112 -14.89 10.22 1.26
N GLY A 113 -16.03 9.70 1.75
CA GLY A 113 -17.07 9.09 0.93
C GLY A 113 -16.83 7.62 0.59
N ALA A 114 -15.91 6.96 1.29
CA ALA A 114 -15.64 5.54 1.08
C ALA A 114 -16.69 4.65 1.75
N THR A 115 -16.91 3.48 1.18
CA THR A 115 -17.59 2.36 1.84
C THR A 115 -16.54 1.49 2.51
N VAL A 116 -16.65 1.33 3.83
CA VAL A 116 -15.67 0.66 4.67
C VAL A 116 -16.16 -0.72 5.09
N LEU A 117 -15.37 -1.74 4.80
CA LEU A 117 -15.43 -3.04 5.46
C LEU A 117 -14.40 -3.03 6.59
N ALA A 118 -14.85 -2.97 7.84
CA ALA A 118 -13.98 -3.00 9.01
C ALA A 118 -13.94 -4.40 9.62
N ILE A 119 -12.74 -4.94 9.85
CA ILE A 119 -12.55 -6.24 10.52
C ILE A 119 -11.96 -6.01 11.91
N GLU A 120 -12.72 -6.36 12.95
CA GLU A 120 -12.33 -6.15 14.34
C GLU A 120 -12.39 -7.44 15.15
N LYS A 121 -11.26 -7.79 15.79
CA LYS A 121 -11.12 -9.02 16.56
C LYS A 121 -11.71 -8.89 17.97
N ASP A 122 -11.68 -7.69 18.56
CA ASP A 122 -12.25 -7.45 19.89
C ASP A 122 -13.77 -7.22 19.78
N PRO A 123 -14.63 -8.14 20.27
CA PRO A 123 -16.09 -8.01 20.16
C PRO A 123 -16.63 -6.70 20.70
N TYR A 124 -15.98 -6.17 21.74
CA TYR A 124 -16.39 -4.91 22.35
C TYR A 124 -16.07 -3.70 21.47
N MET A 125 -14.93 -3.72 20.79
CA MET A 125 -14.56 -2.64 19.87
C MET A 125 -15.40 -2.72 18.59
N ALA A 126 -15.70 -3.92 18.11
CA ALA A 126 -16.60 -4.13 16.98
C ALA A 126 -17.97 -3.49 17.26
N ALA A 127 -18.57 -3.78 18.42
CA ALA A 127 -19.84 -3.20 18.84
C ALA A 127 -19.79 -1.67 18.95
N ILE A 128 -18.67 -1.09 19.41
CA ILE A 128 -18.50 0.37 19.46
C ILE A 128 -18.53 0.99 18.07
N VAL A 129 -17.80 0.39 17.11
CA VAL A 129 -17.77 0.89 15.73
C VAL A 129 -19.15 0.74 15.08
N GLU A 130 -19.83 -0.40 15.29
CA GLU A 130 -21.21 -0.61 14.82
C GLU A 130 -22.17 0.46 15.38
N GLU A 131 -22.16 0.70 16.70
CA GLU A 131 -23.01 1.71 17.34
C GLU A 131 -22.70 3.11 16.82
N ARG A 132 -21.40 3.45 16.72
CA ARG A 132 -20.93 4.76 16.28
C ARG A 132 -21.36 5.08 14.84
N PHE A 133 -21.38 4.08 13.96
CA PHE A 133 -21.72 4.25 12.55
C PHE A 133 -23.11 3.71 12.18
N ALA A 134 -23.96 3.37 13.15
CA ALA A 134 -25.31 2.85 12.92
C ALA A 134 -26.23 3.78 12.08
N GLY A 135 -25.93 5.08 12.04
CA GLY A 135 -26.64 6.06 11.23
C GLY A 135 -26.26 6.09 9.74
N THR A 136 -25.31 5.26 9.30
CA THR A 136 -24.84 5.21 7.90
C THR A 136 -24.74 3.78 7.38
N ASN A 137 -25.02 3.60 6.09
CA ASN A 137 -24.82 2.32 5.39
C ASN A 137 -23.41 2.20 4.77
N LEU A 138 -22.53 3.18 5.03
CA LEU A 138 -21.17 3.20 4.49
C LEU A 138 -20.21 2.32 5.29
N VAL A 139 -20.59 1.80 6.46
CA VAL A 139 -19.71 0.98 7.29
C VAL A 139 -20.34 -0.38 7.53
N LYS A 140 -19.60 -1.44 7.24
CA LYS A 140 -19.90 -2.81 7.63
C LYS A 140 -18.80 -3.32 8.53
N VAL A 141 -19.15 -3.80 9.72
CA VAL A 141 -18.20 -4.38 10.67
C VAL A 141 -18.30 -5.90 10.63
N LEU A 142 -17.17 -6.59 10.61
CA LEU A 142 -17.04 -8.03 10.78
C LEU A 142 -16.25 -8.30 12.05
N GLN A 143 -16.87 -9.02 12.99
CA GLN A 143 -16.22 -9.42 14.23
C GLN A 143 -15.38 -10.69 14.03
N GLU A 144 -14.22 -10.56 13.39
CA GLU A 144 -13.35 -11.69 13.03
C GLU A 144 -11.88 -11.42 13.34
N ASP A 145 -11.10 -12.50 13.44
CA ASP A 145 -9.65 -12.42 13.44
C ASP A 145 -9.16 -12.36 11.99
N PHE A 146 -8.62 -11.21 11.58
CA PHE A 146 -8.13 -11.00 10.22
C PHE A 146 -7.18 -12.11 9.76
N THR A 147 -6.28 -12.57 10.64
CA THR A 147 -5.29 -13.62 10.33
C THR A 147 -5.89 -14.98 10.00
N ARG A 148 -7.20 -15.14 10.25
CA ARG A 148 -7.98 -16.36 10.00
C ARG A 148 -9.18 -16.12 9.08
N CYS A 149 -9.36 -14.89 8.62
CA CYS A 149 -10.48 -14.47 7.79
C CYS A 149 -10.27 -14.89 6.32
N HIS A 150 -11.35 -15.28 5.65
CA HIS A 150 -11.33 -15.53 4.20
C HIS A 150 -11.62 -14.22 3.46
N ILE A 151 -10.72 -13.25 3.59
CA ILE A 151 -10.95 -11.87 3.13
C ILE A 151 -11.32 -11.76 1.65
N HIS A 152 -10.77 -12.64 0.80
CA HIS A 152 -11.10 -12.71 -0.63
C HIS A 152 -12.61 -12.89 -0.88
N ALA A 153 -13.25 -13.78 -0.11
CA ALA A 153 -14.68 -14.06 -0.24
C ALA A 153 -15.54 -12.86 0.21
N HIS A 154 -15.20 -12.23 1.34
CA HIS A 154 -15.92 -11.05 1.83
C HIS A 154 -15.85 -9.88 0.86
N MET A 155 -14.65 -9.62 0.32
CA MET A 155 -14.44 -8.53 -0.63
C MET A 155 -15.11 -8.80 -1.97
N SER A 156 -15.02 -10.03 -2.48
CA SER A 156 -15.67 -10.42 -3.73
C SER A 156 -17.19 -10.19 -3.68
N SER A 157 -17.85 -10.53 -2.57
CA SER A 157 -19.28 -10.28 -2.39
C SER A 157 -19.61 -8.78 -2.46
N ILE A 158 -18.84 -7.94 -1.77
CA ILE A 158 -19.08 -6.49 -1.72
C ILE A 158 -18.84 -5.83 -3.08
N LEU A 159 -17.81 -6.27 -3.80
CA LEU A 159 -17.49 -5.76 -5.14
C LEU A 159 -18.51 -6.23 -6.18
N GLN A 160 -19.01 -7.47 -6.09
CA GLN A 160 -20.05 -7.97 -6.98
C GLN A 160 -21.38 -7.21 -6.84
N ASP A 161 -21.82 -6.96 -5.60
CA ASP A 161 -23.04 -6.18 -5.32
C ASP A 161 -23.00 -4.78 -5.98
N ARG A 162 -21.79 -4.21 -6.16
CA ARG A 162 -21.56 -2.88 -6.72
C ARG A 162 -21.24 -2.87 -8.21
N SER A 163 -20.79 -3.98 -8.78
CA SER A 163 -20.48 -4.11 -10.21
C SER A 163 -21.69 -4.00 -11.14
N ASN A 164 -22.91 -4.09 -10.58
CA ASN A 164 -24.17 -3.87 -11.30
C ASN A 164 -24.49 -2.38 -11.53
N GLU A 165 -23.80 -1.47 -10.86
CA GLU A 165 -23.80 -0.05 -11.17
C GLU A 165 -22.62 0.22 -12.12
N GLU A 166 -22.79 1.07 -13.15
CA GLU A 166 -21.78 1.43 -14.18
C GLU A 166 -20.52 2.14 -13.62
N THR A 167 -20.01 1.71 -12.47
CA THR A 167 -19.01 2.37 -11.65
C THR A 167 -17.60 1.89 -11.98
N LYS A 168 -16.67 2.86 -11.92
CA LYS A 168 -15.25 2.77 -12.30
C LYS A 168 -14.37 1.87 -11.40
N PHE A 169 -14.90 1.31 -10.32
CA PHE A 169 -14.08 0.71 -9.28
C PHE A 169 -13.84 -0.78 -9.53
N ARG A 170 -12.76 -1.10 -10.26
CA ARG A 170 -12.36 -2.51 -10.47
C ARG A 170 -11.70 -3.14 -9.23
N HIS A 171 -11.11 -2.33 -8.35
CA HIS A 171 -10.35 -2.81 -7.20
C HIS A 171 -10.64 -1.96 -5.97
N ALA A 172 -10.70 -2.62 -4.81
CA ALA A 172 -10.74 -1.98 -3.50
C ALA A 172 -9.36 -1.45 -3.08
N LYS A 173 -9.32 -0.80 -1.92
CA LYS A 173 -8.09 -0.36 -1.24
C LYS A 173 -8.05 -0.90 0.19
N VAL A 174 -6.88 -0.94 0.79
CA VAL A 174 -6.72 -1.23 2.22
C VAL A 174 -6.11 -0.02 2.91
N VAL A 175 -6.70 0.44 4.01
CA VAL A 175 -6.15 1.50 4.85
C VAL A 175 -6.30 1.08 6.31
N ALA A 176 -5.20 0.83 7.01
CA ALA A 176 -5.27 0.28 8.36
C ALA A 176 -4.13 0.69 9.30
N ASN A 177 -4.49 0.97 10.56
CA ASN A 177 -3.57 1.01 11.69
C ASN A 177 -3.60 -0.35 12.40
N ILE A 178 -2.75 -1.28 11.95
CA ILE A 178 -2.81 -2.66 12.41
C ILE A 178 -2.02 -2.89 13.71
N PRO A 179 -2.44 -3.85 14.54
CA PRO A 179 -1.62 -4.33 15.64
C PRO A 179 -0.25 -4.83 15.15
N PHE A 180 0.83 -4.36 15.76
CA PHE A 180 2.19 -4.62 15.26
C PHE A 180 2.57 -6.11 15.22
N ASN A 181 1.98 -6.93 16.10
CA ASN A 181 2.26 -8.35 16.20
C ASN A 181 1.70 -9.19 15.04
N ILE A 182 0.83 -8.63 14.19
CA ILE A 182 0.25 -9.35 13.03
C ILE A 182 0.75 -8.83 11.68
N SER A 183 1.69 -7.88 11.67
CA SER A 183 2.13 -7.17 10.45
C SER A 183 2.53 -8.12 9.31
N THR A 184 3.31 -9.14 9.61
CA THR A 184 3.78 -10.12 8.60
C THR A 184 2.62 -10.94 8.02
N ASP A 185 1.67 -11.36 8.86
CA ASP A 185 0.53 -12.16 8.41
C ASP A 185 -0.40 -11.33 7.54
N VAL A 186 -0.64 -10.07 7.93
CA VAL A 186 -1.43 -9.11 7.15
C VAL A 186 -0.81 -8.89 5.77
N VAL A 187 0.49 -8.58 5.72
CA VAL A 187 1.22 -8.39 4.45
C VAL A 187 1.17 -9.65 3.59
N LYS A 188 1.42 -10.83 4.16
CA LYS A 188 1.39 -12.09 3.40
C LYS A 188 0.01 -12.44 2.84
N GLN A 189 -1.06 -12.06 3.54
CA GLN A 189 -2.41 -12.33 3.09
C GLN A 189 -2.86 -11.33 2.02
N LEU A 190 -2.55 -10.05 2.18
CA LEU A 190 -3.07 -8.98 1.31
C LEU A 190 -2.31 -8.84 -0.01
N LEU A 191 -0.98 -8.86 -0.01
CA LEU A 191 -0.21 -8.48 -1.20
C LEU A 191 -0.48 -9.37 -2.43
N PRO A 192 -0.70 -10.70 -2.30
CA PRO A 192 -1.05 -11.53 -3.46
C PRO A 192 -2.42 -11.24 -4.09
N MET A 193 -3.26 -10.42 -3.44
CA MET A 193 -4.65 -10.16 -3.84
C MET A 193 -4.75 -8.92 -4.75
N GLY A 194 -3.86 -8.79 -5.73
CA GLY A 194 -3.88 -7.70 -6.72
C GLY A 194 -5.15 -7.71 -7.59
N ASP A 195 -5.83 -8.86 -7.69
CA ASP A 195 -7.14 -9.01 -8.34
C ASP A 195 -8.29 -8.33 -7.56
N ILE A 196 -8.10 -8.07 -6.27
CA ILE A 196 -9.08 -7.40 -5.40
C ILE A 196 -8.64 -5.99 -5.05
N PHE A 197 -7.37 -5.82 -4.67
CA PHE A 197 -6.86 -4.56 -4.14
C PHE A 197 -5.88 -3.91 -5.11
N SER A 198 -5.98 -2.59 -5.25
CA SER A 198 -5.02 -1.79 -6.02
C SER A 198 -3.90 -1.23 -5.16
N GLU A 199 -4.23 -0.84 -3.92
CA GLU A 199 -3.34 -0.16 -3.00
C GLU A 199 -3.57 -0.68 -1.58
N VAL A 200 -2.48 -0.95 -0.87
CA VAL A 200 -2.49 -1.34 0.55
C VAL A 200 -1.66 -0.33 1.33
N VAL A 201 -2.30 0.45 2.20
CA VAL A 201 -1.63 1.43 3.07
C VAL A 201 -1.78 0.99 4.52
N LEU A 202 -0.64 0.75 5.16
CA LEU A 202 -0.58 0.26 6.53
C LEU A 202 0.26 1.20 7.39
N LEU A 203 -0.17 1.39 8.63
CA LEU A 203 0.69 1.93 9.68
C LEU A 203 1.36 0.76 10.42
N LEU A 204 2.68 0.68 10.32
CA LEU A 204 3.52 -0.38 10.90
C LEU A 204 4.55 0.22 11.85
N GLN A 205 5.28 -0.63 12.60
CA GLN A 205 6.49 -0.17 13.29
C GLN A 205 7.48 0.43 12.28
N ASP A 206 8.15 1.51 12.65
CA ASP A 206 9.07 2.26 11.78
C ASP A 206 10.14 1.36 11.16
N GLU A 207 10.81 0.53 11.98
CA GLU A 207 11.81 -0.45 11.52
C GLU A 207 11.22 -1.47 10.54
N THR A 208 9.99 -1.93 10.78
CA THR A 208 9.33 -2.89 9.89
C THR A 208 8.96 -2.22 8.56
N ALA A 209 8.45 -0.99 8.58
CA ALA A 209 8.13 -0.23 7.37
C ALA A 209 9.39 0.02 6.53
N GLN A 210 10.49 0.46 7.14
CA GLN A 210 11.78 0.64 6.47
C GLN A 210 12.26 -0.67 5.85
N ARG A 211 12.24 -1.76 6.61
CA ARG A 211 12.65 -3.08 6.11
C ARG A 211 11.81 -3.53 4.93
N LEU A 212 10.49 -3.32 4.93
CA LEU A 212 9.63 -3.78 3.82
C LEU A 212 9.77 -2.89 2.58
N ALA A 213 9.90 -1.57 2.74
CA ALA A 213 9.95 -0.63 1.63
C ALA A 213 11.32 -0.51 0.99
N ASP A 214 12.37 -0.33 1.80
CA ASP A 214 13.72 -0.12 1.31
C ASP A 214 14.73 -1.00 2.06
N PRO A 215 14.68 -2.32 1.84
CA PRO A 215 15.63 -3.22 2.45
C PRO A 215 17.03 -3.07 1.85
N ALA A 216 18.01 -2.82 2.71
CA ALA A 216 19.42 -2.91 2.35
C ALA A 216 19.81 -4.35 2.00
N LEU A 217 20.35 -4.55 0.79
CA LEU A 217 21.00 -5.81 0.42
C LEU A 217 22.25 -6.05 1.30
N ARG A 218 22.64 -7.32 1.43
CA ARG A 218 23.78 -7.76 2.27
C ARG A 218 23.60 -7.41 3.74
N SER A 219 22.35 -7.24 4.18
CA SER A 219 21.98 -6.99 5.57
C SER A 219 21.36 -8.25 6.20
N SER A 220 21.55 -8.43 7.51
CA SER A 220 20.85 -9.47 8.29
C SER A 220 19.33 -9.30 8.32
N GLU A 221 18.84 -8.12 7.93
CA GLU A 221 17.43 -7.78 7.82
C GLU A 221 16.82 -8.12 6.46
N TYR A 222 17.63 -8.45 5.45
CA TYR A 222 17.12 -8.94 4.17
C TYR A 222 16.66 -10.40 4.30
N ARG A 223 15.38 -10.65 4.04
CA ARG A 223 14.68 -11.91 4.32
C ARG A 223 13.73 -12.29 3.16
N PRO A 224 13.18 -13.51 3.13
CA PRO A 224 12.20 -13.92 2.12
C PRO A 224 11.01 -12.97 1.96
N ILE A 225 10.59 -12.31 3.04
CA ILE A 225 9.49 -11.35 3.01
C ILE A 225 9.79 -10.15 2.10
N ASN A 226 11.05 -9.74 1.95
CA ASN A 226 11.43 -8.62 1.09
C ASN A 226 11.23 -8.94 -0.38
N ILE A 227 11.60 -10.17 -0.78
CA ILE A 227 11.36 -10.71 -2.13
C ILE A 227 9.86 -10.86 -2.35
N PHE A 228 9.13 -11.40 -1.36
CA PHE A 228 7.68 -11.53 -1.41
C PHE A 228 6.96 -10.20 -1.63
N VAL A 229 7.31 -9.16 -0.85
CA VAL A 229 6.72 -7.83 -0.99
C VAL A 229 6.98 -7.26 -2.38
N ARG A 230 8.22 -7.29 -2.86
CA ARG A 230 8.56 -6.75 -4.19
C ARG A 230 7.99 -7.58 -5.35
N PHE A 231 7.80 -8.88 -5.16
CA PHE A 231 7.19 -9.73 -6.17
C PHE A 231 5.75 -9.29 -6.45
N TYR A 232 4.97 -9.01 -5.40
CA TYR A 232 3.55 -8.69 -5.51
C TYR A 232 3.22 -7.20 -5.54
N SER A 233 4.15 -6.33 -5.18
CA SER A 233 3.88 -4.90 -5.02
C SER A 233 5.09 -4.02 -5.24
N ASP A 234 4.85 -2.71 -5.37
CA ASP A 234 5.87 -1.68 -5.29
C ASP A 234 5.75 -0.96 -3.93
N PRO A 235 6.59 -1.30 -2.93
CA PRO A 235 6.47 -0.74 -1.60
C PRO A 235 7.09 0.66 -1.50
N MET A 236 6.49 1.54 -0.71
CA MET A 236 6.94 2.93 -0.52
C MET A 236 6.76 3.37 0.92
N TYR A 237 7.84 3.81 1.56
CA TYR A 237 7.79 4.48 2.85
C TYR A 237 7.24 5.89 2.66
N LYS A 238 6.14 6.24 3.34
CA LYS A 238 5.44 7.51 3.13
C LYS A 238 5.82 8.55 4.17
N LEU A 239 5.64 8.23 5.45
CA LEU A 239 5.92 9.15 6.54
C LEU A 239 6.21 8.41 7.85
N LYS A 240 7.06 9.01 8.67
CA LYS A 240 7.32 8.56 10.03
C LYS A 240 6.25 9.10 10.98
N VAL A 241 5.75 8.25 11.87
CA VAL A 241 4.75 8.60 12.89
C VAL A 241 5.36 8.42 14.29
N PRO A 242 5.60 9.52 15.02
CA PRO A 242 6.10 9.45 16.39
C PRO A 242 5.12 8.73 17.33
N ARG A 243 5.65 7.87 18.21
CA ARG A 243 4.86 7.04 19.13
C ARG A 243 3.94 7.80 20.09
N GLU A 244 4.21 9.07 20.38
CA GLU A 244 3.36 9.94 21.22
C GLU A 244 1.97 10.18 20.62
N ASN A 245 1.78 9.91 19.33
CA ASN A 245 0.47 9.98 18.67
C ASN A 245 -0.43 8.78 19.01
N PHE A 246 -0.08 7.92 19.96
CA PHE A 246 -0.87 6.74 20.31
C PHE A 246 -1.19 6.62 21.80
N PHE A 247 -2.34 6.00 22.10
CA PHE A 247 -2.71 5.56 23.44
C PHE A 247 -3.11 4.07 23.47
N PRO A 248 -2.52 3.25 24.34
CA PRO A 248 -1.30 3.52 25.11
C PRO A 248 -0.13 3.79 24.17
N GLN A 249 0.87 4.53 24.63
CA GLN A 249 2.06 4.78 23.83
C GLN A 249 2.84 3.47 23.58
N PRO A 250 3.15 3.11 22.33
CA PRO A 250 3.99 1.95 22.02
C PRO A 250 5.45 2.22 22.37
N LYS A 251 6.27 1.15 22.39
CA LYS A 251 7.70 1.25 22.72
C LYS A 251 8.52 1.89 21.60
N VAL A 252 8.07 1.78 20.36
CA VAL A 252 8.78 2.19 19.15
C VAL A 252 7.89 3.13 18.33
N ASP A 253 8.53 3.93 17.49
CA ASP A 253 7.83 4.74 16.49
C ASP A 253 7.16 3.85 15.44
N ALA A 254 6.22 4.46 14.74
CA ALA A 254 5.52 3.87 13.62
C ALA A 254 5.86 4.59 12.31
N ALA A 255 5.37 4.07 11.20
CA ALA A 255 5.43 4.69 9.90
C ALA A 255 4.29 4.22 9.00
N VAL A 256 3.86 5.10 8.11
CA VAL A 256 2.94 4.77 7.03
C VAL A 256 3.75 4.20 5.87
N VAL A 257 3.37 3.02 5.40
CA VAL A 257 3.91 2.37 4.21
C VAL A 257 2.77 2.06 3.25
N ALA A 258 3.00 2.32 1.98
CA ALA A 258 2.08 2.02 0.89
C ALA A 258 2.65 0.88 0.04
N PHE A 259 1.78 0.00 -0.44
CA PHE A 259 2.09 -1.09 -1.35
C PHE A 259 1.12 -1.01 -2.53
N ARG A 260 1.61 -0.51 -3.67
CA ARG A 260 0.85 -0.57 -4.92
C ARG A 260 0.89 -2.00 -5.42
N LEU A 261 -0.25 -2.68 -5.49
CA LEU A 261 -0.28 -4.09 -5.87
C LEU A 261 -0.15 -4.23 -7.39
N LYS A 262 0.62 -5.25 -7.79
CA LYS A 262 0.78 -5.65 -9.19
C LYS A 262 -0.39 -6.51 -9.62
N GLN A 263 -0.80 -6.39 -10.88
CA GLN A 263 -1.72 -7.36 -11.47
C GLN A 263 -0.95 -8.63 -11.86
N ALA A 264 -1.66 -9.75 -12.01
CA ALA A 264 -1.02 -11.03 -12.32
C ALA A 264 -0.15 -10.98 -13.59
N VAL A 265 -0.52 -10.15 -14.57
CA VAL A 265 0.25 -9.93 -15.81
C VAL A 265 1.58 -9.20 -15.57
N ASP A 266 1.68 -8.42 -14.50
CA ASP A 266 2.85 -7.62 -14.12
C ASP A 266 3.76 -8.35 -13.12
N TYR A 267 3.40 -9.56 -12.69
CA TYR A 267 4.27 -10.35 -11.82
C TYR A 267 5.57 -10.71 -12.53
N PRO A 268 6.69 -10.83 -11.80
CA PRO A 268 7.93 -11.33 -12.36
C PRO A 268 7.71 -12.71 -13.03
N GLN A 269 8.24 -12.85 -14.24
CA GLN A 269 8.02 -14.05 -15.07
C GLN A 269 8.83 -15.23 -14.53
N VAL A 270 8.13 -16.17 -13.90
CA VAL A 270 8.67 -17.40 -13.33
C VAL A 270 7.80 -18.58 -13.77
N SER A 271 8.39 -19.76 -13.98
CA SER A 271 7.65 -20.94 -14.45
C SER A 271 6.51 -21.35 -13.51
N SER A 272 6.67 -21.13 -12.20
CA SER A 272 5.60 -21.27 -11.21
C SER A 272 5.90 -20.47 -9.95
N THR A 273 4.98 -19.59 -9.56
CA THR A 273 5.05 -18.81 -8.31
C THR A 273 5.27 -19.69 -7.07
N LYS A 274 4.66 -20.88 -7.04
CA LYS A 274 4.83 -21.83 -5.94
C LYS A 274 6.27 -22.35 -5.87
N SER A 275 6.84 -22.74 -7.01
CA SER A 275 8.22 -23.22 -7.08
C SER A 275 9.22 -22.10 -6.77
N PHE A 276 8.96 -20.88 -7.25
CA PHE A 276 9.78 -19.70 -6.98
C PHE A 276 9.88 -19.42 -5.48
N PHE A 277 8.74 -19.30 -4.79
CA PHE A 277 8.76 -19.07 -3.34
C PHE A 277 9.28 -20.27 -2.55
N SER A 278 9.13 -21.49 -3.04
CA SER A 278 9.78 -22.66 -2.44
C SER A 278 11.31 -22.53 -2.50
N MET A 279 11.86 -22.15 -3.65
CA MET A 279 13.29 -21.90 -3.83
C MET A 279 13.78 -20.75 -2.94
N VAL A 280 13.07 -19.61 -2.93
CA VAL A 280 13.41 -18.46 -2.08
C VAL A 280 13.40 -18.84 -0.61
N ASN A 281 12.37 -19.53 -0.11
CA ASN A 281 12.33 -19.95 1.30
C ASN A 281 13.46 -20.92 1.64
N CYS A 282 13.78 -21.85 0.74
CA CYS A 282 14.89 -22.78 0.90
C CYS A 282 16.25 -22.06 0.97
N ALA A 283 16.46 -21.04 0.12
CA ALA A 283 17.68 -20.24 0.10
C ALA A 283 18.00 -19.67 1.49
N PHE A 284 17.00 -19.08 2.16
CA PHE A 284 17.13 -18.41 3.46
C PHE A 284 16.98 -19.31 4.70
N ASN A 285 16.81 -20.63 4.53
CA ASN A 285 16.51 -21.53 5.63
C ASN A 285 17.64 -21.61 6.69
N GLU A 286 18.90 -21.56 6.23
CA GLU A 286 20.07 -21.60 7.10
C GLU A 286 20.87 -20.29 7.03
N LYS A 287 21.05 -19.64 8.18
CA LYS A 287 21.81 -18.39 8.27
C LYS A 287 23.26 -18.59 7.80
N ARG A 288 23.73 -17.70 6.92
CA ARG A 288 25.12 -17.63 6.41
C ARG A 288 25.50 -18.78 5.44
N LYS A 289 24.57 -19.63 5.04
CA LYS A 289 24.82 -20.71 4.07
C LYS A 289 24.87 -20.14 2.64
N MET A 290 25.79 -20.66 1.82
CA MET A 290 25.91 -20.29 0.41
C MET A 290 24.72 -20.85 -0.39
N LEU A 291 24.28 -20.15 -1.43
CA LEU A 291 23.12 -20.55 -2.26
C LEU A 291 23.27 -21.95 -2.84
N ARG A 292 24.45 -22.30 -3.37
CA ARG A 292 24.78 -23.65 -3.86
C ARG A 292 24.56 -24.78 -2.84
N LYS A 293 24.66 -24.48 -1.54
CA LYS A 293 24.44 -25.44 -0.45
C LYS A 293 23.00 -25.41 0.05
N SER A 294 22.36 -24.24 0.05
CA SER A 294 20.95 -24.14 0.42
C SER A 294 20.03 -24.79 -0.62
N LEU A 295 20.34 -24.63 -1.91
CA LEU A 295 19.48 -25.05 -3.02
C LEU A 295 19.77 -26.45 -3.56
N GLN A 296 20.75 -27.18 -2.99
CA GLN A 296 21.20 -28.50 -3.47
C GLN A 296 20.11 -29.60 -3.47
N HIS A 297 18.95 -29.33 -2.89
CA HIS A 297 17.78 -30.21 -2.92
C HIS A 297 16.99 -30.12 -4.24
N PHE A 298 17.17 -29.03 -5.00
CA PHE A 298 16.51 -28.83 -6.29
C PHE A 298 17.33 -29.37 -7.46
N CYS A 299 18.65 -29.12 -7.47
CA CYS A 299 19.57 -29.66 -8.46
C CYS A 299 21.01 -29.75 -7.90
N PRO A 300 21.95 -30.45 -8.57
CA PRO A 300 23.34 -30.55 -8.15
C PRO A 300 24.02 -29.19 -7.93
N SER A 301 24.91 -29.11 -6.93
CA SER A 301 25.68 -27.88 -6.60
C SER A 301 26.39 -27.29 -7.82
N THR A 302 26.88 -28.12 -8.75
CA THR A 302 27.57 -27.68 -9.97
C THR A 302 26.65 -26.93 -10.94
N GLU A 303 25.39 -27.32 -11.04
CA GLU A 303 24.39 -26.64 -11.88
C GLU A 303 23.99 -25.30 -11.24
N ILE A 304 23.83 -25.27 -9.92
CA ILE A 304 23.56 -24.03 -9.18
C ILE A 304 24.73 -23.03 -9.33
N GLU A 305 25.97 -23.51 -9.26
CA GLU A 305 27.16 -22.68 -9.46
C GLU A 305 27.24 -22.11 -10.88
N ALA A 306 26.90 -22.90 -11.91
CA ALA A 306 26.82 -22.43 -13.29
C ALA A 306 25.72 -21.37 -13.46
N ALA A 307 24.52 -21.63 -12.92
CA ALA A 307 23.41 -20.68 -12.96
C ALA A 307 23.75 -19.37 -12.23
N LEU A 308 24.39 -19.43 -11.06
CA LEU A 308 24.87 -18.23 -10.35
C LEU A 308 25.84 -17.42 -11.21
N SER A 309 26.79 -18.09 -11.87
CA SER A 309 27.75 -17.43 -12.76
C SER A 309 27.07 -16.71 -13.92
N GLU A 310 26.00 -17.28 -14.48
CA GLU A 310 25.21 -16.67 -15.57
C GLU A 310 24.38 -15.48 -15.07
N VAL A 311 23.86 -15.55 -13.84
CA VAL A 311 23.19 -14.42 -13.20
C VAL A 311 24.18 -13.29 -12.85
N GLY A 312 25.47 -13.61 -12.70
CA GLY A 312 26.54 -12.65 -12.42
C GLY A 312 27.07 -12.71 -10.98
N PHE A 313 26.85 -13.83 -10.29
CA PHE A 313 27.24 -14.05 -8.89
C PHE A 313 28.26 -15.19 -8.74
N PRO A 314 29.23 -15.08 -7.82
CA PRO A 314 30.15 -16.17 -7.53
C PRO A 314 29.46 -17.36 -6.83
N ALA A 315 30.06 -18.55 -6.94
CA ALA A 315 29.63 -19.77 -6.24
C ALA A 315 29.51 -19.62 -4.69
N THR A 316 30.18 -18.61 -4.14
CA THR A 316 30.19 -18.29 -2.71
C THR A 316 29.03 -17.39 -2.28
N SER A 317 28.21 -16.90 -3.21
CA SER A 317 27.13 -15.96 -2.91
C SER A 317 26.08 -16.53 -1.97
N ARG A 318 25.55 -15.64 -1.14
CA ARG A 318 24.51 -15.92 -0.16
C ARG A 318 23.17 -15.28 -0.56
N PRO A 319 22.05 -15.79 -0.01
CA PRO A 319 20.71 -15.29 -0.37
C PRO A 319 20.53 -13.78 -0.18
N GLU A 320 21.11 -13.20 0.87
CA GLU A 320 21.01 -11.75 1.15
C GLU A 320 21.73 -10.84 0.15
N GLU A 321 22.53 -11.41 -0.77
CA GLU A 321 23.23 -10.66 -1.82
C GLU A 321 22.37 -10.45 -3.07
N LEU A 322 21.32 -11.25 -3.28
CA LEU A 322 20.51 -11.27 -4.49
C LEU A 322 19.25 -10.43 -4.31
N ALA A 323 18.94 -9.60 -5.32
CA ALA A 323 17.66 -8.91 -5.43
C ALA A 323 16.58 -9.83 -6.04
N LEU A 324 15.34 -9.32 -6.13
CA LEU A 324 14.21 -10.08 -6.70
C LEU A 324 14.52 -10.54 -8.13
N GLU A 325 15.06 -9.66 -8.96
CA GLU A 325 15.35 -9.90 -10.36
C GLU A 325 16.42 -10.99 -10.52
N ASP A 326 17.40 -11.03 -9.62
CA ASP A 326 18.43 -12.06 -9.58
C ASP A 326 17.83 -13.43 -9.20
N PHE A 327 16.94 -13.44 -8.20
CA PHE A 327 16.22 -14.65 -7.82
C PHE A 327 15.32 -15.17 -8.94
N VAL A 328 14.67 -14.29 -9.71
CA VAL A 328 13.83 -14.68 -10.85
C VAL A 328 14.68 -15.32 -11.95
N ARG A 329 15.80 -14.69 -12.32
CA ARG A 329 16.73 -15.26 -13.31
C ARG A 329 17.31 -16.60 -12.84
N LEU A 330 17.73 -16.69 -11.58
CA LEU A 330 18.25 -17.92 -10.99
C LEU A 330 17.20 -19.03 -10.98
N HIS A 331 15.95 -18.69 -10.64
CA HIS A 331 14.84 -19.63 -10.66
C HIS A 331 14.61 -20.21 -12.05
N ASN A 332 14.53 -19.36 -13.08
CA ASN A 332 14.30 -19.84 -14.44
C ASN A 332 15.44 -20.73 -14.92
N LEU A 333 16.70 -20.42 -14.60
CA LEU A 333 17.84 -21.30 -14.95
C LEU A 333 17.84 -22.65 -14.23
N ILE A 334 17.32 -22.74 -13.01
CA ILE A 334 17.28 -23.99 -12.23
C ILE A 334 16.06 -24.84 -12.58
N PHE A 335 14.93 -24.21 -12.91
CA PHE A 335 13.64 -24.88 -13.09
C PHE A 335 13.14 -24.88 -14.55
N GLU A 336 13.93 -24.36 -15.50
CA GLU A 336 13.75 -24.66 -16.93
C GLU A 336 14.37 -26.03 -17.26
N VAL A 337 13.49 -27.03 -17.27
CA VAL A 337 13.51 -28.24 -18.12
C VAL A 337 12.19 -28.26 -18.89
#